data_AF-W7EBW1-F1
#
_entry.id   AF-W7EBW1-F1
#
_cell.length_a   1.000
_cell.length_b   1.000
_cell.length_c   1.000
_cell.angle_alpha   90.00
_cell.angle_beta   90.00
_cell.angle_gamma   90.00
#
_symmetry.space_group_name_H-M   'P 1'
#
loop_
_entity.id
_entity.type
_entity.pdbx_description
1 polymer ?
#
loop_
_entity_poly.entity_id
_entity_poly.type
_entity_poly.pdbx_seq_one_letter_code
_entity_poly.pdbx_strand_id
1 'polypeptide(L)' 'VHKWRVTADNVYGIPGWCGGLWDNMKSFQGDCPISDAWCGGENGLLEWKFTTPSTCGPGAVEAAWWEATKNEFGAIVC' A
#
# COMPACT_ATOMS: atom_id res chain seq x y z
N VAL A 1 -2.27 -13.13 11.43
CA VAL A 1 -2.59 -12.17 10.34
C VAL A 1 -1.94 -10.85 10.66
N HIS A 2 -1.49 -10.11 9.64
CA HIS A 2 -0.97 -8.76 9.77
C HIS A 2 -2.02 -7.76 9.31
N LYS A 3 -2.12 -6.64 10.01
CA LYS A 3 -2.93 -5.49 9.61
C LYS A 3 -1.98 -4.38 9.24
N TRP A 4 -2.07 -3.93 8.00
CA TRP A 4 -1.23 -2.89 7.46
C TRP A 4 -2.00 -1.59 7.45
N ARG A 5 -1.33 -0.52 7.86
CA ARG A 5 -1.85 0.84 7.74
C ARG A 5 -0.70 1.74 7.30
N VAL A 6 -0.59 1.88 5.99
CA VAL A 6 0.38 2.74 5.34
C VAL A 6 -0.20 4.13 5.17
N THR A 7 0.54 5.15 5.60
CA THR A 7 0.15 6.55 5.43
C THR A 7 1.27 7.36 4.80
N ALA A 8 0.90 8.36 4.00
CA ALA A 8 1.85 9.32 3.44
C ALA A 8 1.21 10.71 3.29
N ASP A 9 2.02 11.73 3.44
CA ASP A 9 1.63 13.14 3.33
C ASP A 9 1.98 13.71 1.94
N ASN A 10 1.31 14.80 1.57
CA ASN A 10 1.49 15.53 0.32
C ASN A 10 1.21 14.69 -0.95
N VAL A 11 0.36 13.66 -0.84
CA VAL A 11 -0.05 12.82 -1.98
C VAL A 11 -1.14 13.52 -2.78
N TYR A 12 -0.82 13.90 -4.01
CA TYR A 12 -1.79 14.42 -4.96
C TYR A 12 -2.41 13.29 -5.80
N GLY A 13 -3.61 13.46 -6.36
CA GLY A 13 -4.18 12.45 -7.26
C GLY A 13 -4.39 11.07 -6.64
N ILE A 14 -4.69 11.01 -5.34
CA ILE A 14 -4.83 9.78 -4.51
C ILE A 14 -5.52 8.60 -5.22
N PRO A 15 -6.66 8.76 -5.92
CA PRO A 15 -7.30 7.64 -6.60
C PRO A 15 -6.41 6.91 -7.63
N GLY A 16 -5.52 7.64 -8.32
CA GLY A 16 -4.57 7.06 -9.28
C GLY A 16 -3.50 6.22 -8.60
N TRP A 17 -2.93 6.72 -7.49
CA TRP A 17 -1.93 5.99 -6.72
C TRP A 17 -2.51 4.73 -6.08
N CYS A 18 -3.74 4.79 -5.58
CA CYS A 18 -4.42 3.62 -5.06
C CYS A 18 -4.52 2.49 -6.09
N GLY A 19 -4.80 2.81 -7.36
CA GLY A 19 -4.77 1.83 -8.45
C GLY A 19 -3.39 1.19 -8.58
N GLY A 20 -2.33 2.01 -8.65
CA GLY A 20 -0.95 1.54 -8.76
C GLY A 20 -0.50 0.68 -7.58
N LEU A 21 -0.88 1.01 -6.34
CA LEU A 21 -0.55 0.23 -5.15
C LEU A 21 -1.16 -1.17 -5.21
N TRP A 22 -2.43 -1.27 -5.58
CA TRP A 22 -3.10 -2.56 -5.71
C TRP A 22 -2.59 -3.37 -6.90
N ASP A 23 -2.26 -2.71 -8.01
CA ASP A 23 -1.68 -3.38 -9.18
C ASP A 23 -0.33 -4.01 -8.86
N ASN A 24 0.53 -3.32 -8.10
CA ASN A 24 1.81 -3.88 -7.67
C ASN A 24 1.66 -4.99 -6.63
N MET A 25 0.65 -4.91 -5.75
CA MET A 25 0.35 -5.98 -4.81
C MET A 25 -0.12 -7.28 -5.47
N LYS A 26 -0.68 -7.24 -6.69
CA LYS A 26 -1.09 -8.46 -7.43
C LYS A 26 0.09 -9.41 -7.65
N SER A 27 1.30 -8.90 -7.83
CA SER A 27 2.52 -9.68 -7.97
C SER A 27 2.82 -10.55 -6.74
N PHE A 28 2.25 -10.22 -5.59
CA PHE A 28 2.46 -10.91 -4.32
C PHE A 28 1.24 -11.72 -3.85
N GLN A 29 0.11 -11.70 -4.58
CA GLN A 29 -1.15 -12.30 -4.10
C GLN A 29 -1.10 -13.82 -3.87
N GLY A 30 -0.14 -14.54 -4.46
CA GLY A 30 0.08 -15.96 -4.18
C GLY A 30 0.51 -16.21 -2.72
N ASP A 31 1.46 -15.41 -2.22
CA ASP A 31 2.03 -15.55 -0.87
C ASP A 31 1.36 -14.60 0.15
N CYS A 32 0.75 -13.53 -0.35
CA CYS A 32 0.12 -12.44 0.39
C CYS A 32 -1.32 -12.20 -0.09
N PRO A 33 -2.26 -13.13 0.12
CA PRO A 33 -3.66 -12.86 -0.17
C PRO A 33 -4.16 -11.70 0.70
N ILE A 34 -4.89 -10.77 0.08
CA ILE A 34 -5.30 -9.51 0.69
C ILE A 34 -6.78 -9.58 1.05
N SER A 35 -7.12 -9.13 2.26
CA SER A 35 -8.51 -8.87 2.67
C SER A 35 -8.65 -7.48 3.28
N ASP A 36 -9.89 -7.03 3.50
CA ASP A 36 -10.21 -5.72 4.11
C ASP A 36 -9.52 -4.54 3.40
N ALA A 37 -9.37 -4.64 2.07
CA ALA A 37 -8.64 -3.68 1.27
C ALA A 37 -9.35 -2.33 1.22
N TRP A 38 -8.63 -1.27 1.59
CA TRP A 38 -9.09 0.09 1.46
C TRP A 38 -7.92 1.01 1.12
N CYS A 39 -8.14 1.91 0.19
CA CYS A 39 -7.19 2.95 -0.17
C CYS A 39 -7.96 4.22 -0.45
N GLY A 40 -7.49 5.33 0.08
CA GLY A 40 -8.13 6.62 -0.07
C GLY A 40 -7.42 7.67 0.76
N GLY A 41 -8.04 8.82 0.88
CA GLY A 41 -7.43 9.93 1.59
C GLY A 41 -7.94 11.28 1.12
N GLU A 42 -7.71 12.29 1.93
CA GLU A 42 -8.14 13.67 1.67
C GLU A 42 -7.05 14.66 2.11
N ASN A 43 -7.07 15.87 1.56
CA ASN A 43 -6.14 16.95 1.91
C ASN A 43 -4.65 16.57 1.82
N GLY A 44 -4.29 15.73 0.84
CA GLY A 44 -2.92 15.27 0.64
C GLY A 44 -2.47 14.14 1.57
N LEU A 45 -3.32 13.67 2.48
CA LEU A 45 -3.03 12.51 3.32
C LEU A 45 -3.60 11.26 2.66
N LEU A 46 -2.72 10.39 2.18
CA LEU A 46 -3.06 9.05 1.71
C LEU A 46 -3.09 8.07 2.89
N GLU A 47 -4.10 7.21 2.94
CA GLU A 47 -4.13 6.03 3.78
C GLU A 47 -4.39 4.79 2.91
N TRP A 48 -3.59 3.75 3.13
CA TRP A 48 -3.65 2.48 2.44
C TRP A 48 -3.62 1.35 3.47
N LYS A 49 -4.75 0.63 3.61
CA LYS A 49 -4.94 -0.38 4.66
C LYS A 49 -5.50 -1.67 4.13
N PHE A 50 -5.03 -2.77 4.69
CA PHE A 50 -5.43 -4.12 4.33
C PHE A 50 -4.91 -5.14 5.34
N THR A 51 -5.43 -6.35 5.26
CA THR A 51 -5.02 -7.50 6.07
C THR A 51 -4.35 -8.54 5.18
N THR A 52 -3.29 -9.18 5.69
CA THR A 52 -2.65 -10.34 5.06
C THR A 52 -2.39 -11.48 6.07
N PRO A 53 -2.12 -12.72 5.63
CA PRO A 53 -1.61 -13.78 6.50
C PRO A 53 -0.26 -13.42 7.12
N SER A 54 0.09 -14.08 8.22
CA SER A 54 1.39 -13.88 8.89
C SER A 54 2.60 -14.37 8.09
N THR A 55 2.37 -15.10 7.00
CA THR A 55 3.41 -15.49 6.04
C THR A 55 3.84 -14.33 5.14
N CYS A 56 3.01 -13.29 5.03
CA CYS A 56 3.32 -12.12 4.24
C CYS A 56 4.20 -11.14 5.04
N GLY A 57 5.45 -10.99 4.61
CA GLY A 57 6.39 -10.08 5.23
C GLY A 57 6.19 -8.60 4.82
N PRO A 58 6.74 -7.66 5.61
CA PRO A 58 6.67 -6.22 5.30
C PRO A 58 7.32 -5.85 3.97
N GLY A 59 8.31 -6.63 3.51
CA GLY A 59 9.00 -6.37 2.24
C GLY A 59 8.07 -6.36 1.01
N ALA A 60 6.96 -7.11 1.03
CA ALA A 60 5.98 -7.05 -0.07
C ALA A 60 5.25 -5.69 -0.10
N VAL A 61 4.92 -5.14 1.07
CA VAL A 61 4.24 -3.85 1.21
C VAL A 61 5.17 -2.71 0.82
N GLU A 62 6.42 -2.75 1.29
CA GLU A 62 7.46 -1.78 0.93
C GLU A 62 7.79 -1.81 -0.57
N ALA A 63 7.90 -3.01 -1.16
CA ALA A 63 8.14 -3.15 -2.58
C ALA A 63 6.97 -2.62 -3.42
N ALA A 64 5.72 -2.96 -3.06
CA ALA A 64 4.55 -2.46 -3.77
C ALA A 64 4.43 -0.94 -3.69
N TRP A 65 4.75 -0.35 -2.53
CA TRP A 65 4.83 1.10 -2.36
C TRP A 65 5.88 1.72 -3.27
N TRP A 66 7.11 1.19 -3.24
CA TRP A 66 8.21 1.70 -4.05
C TRP A 66 7.90 1.63 -5.55
N GLU A 67 7.33 0.51 -6.00
CA GLU A 67 7.00 0.33 -7.42
C GLU A 67 5.87 1.25 -7.89
N ALA A 68 4.88 1.49 -7.04
CA ALA A 68 3.77 2.38 -7.35
C ALA A 68 4.20 3.86 -7.36
N THR A 69 4.95 4.29 -6.35
CA THR A 69 5.23 5.72 -6.11
C THR A 69 6.61 6.16 -6.61
N LYS A 70 7.51 5.22 -6.92
CA LYS A 70 8.91 5.49 -7.28
C LYS A 70 9.61 6.44 -6.31
N ASN A 71 9.30 6.31 -5.01
CA ASN A 71 9.82 7.11 -3.90
C ASN A 71 9.36 8.57 -3.84
N GLU A 72 8.33 8.93 -4.59
CA GLU A 72 7.86 10.32 -4.67
C GLU A 72 7.36 10.86 -3.32
N PHE A 73 6.82 9.99 -2.47
CA PHE A 73 6.28 10.34 -1.14
C PHE A 73 7.15 9.82 0.01
N GLY A 74 8.38 9.39 -0.30
CA GLY A 74 9.33 8.89 0.69
C GLY A 74 8.99 7.51 1.25
N ALA A 75 9.58 7.21 2.41
CA ALA A 75 9.37 5.95 3.12
C ALA A 75 7.98 5.90 3.77
N ILE A 76 7.42 4.70 3.83
CA ILE A 76 6.14 4.44 4.48
C ILE A 76 6.30 4.23 5.98
N VAL A 77 5.25 4.59 6.71
CA VAL A 77 5.04 4.15 8.10
C VAL A 77 4.02 3.03 8.07
N CYS A 78 4.40 1.85 8.57
CA CYS A 78 3.60 0.62 8.59
C CYS A 78 3.13 0.27 10.00
#